data_AF-A0A5E5PY33-F1
#
_entry.id   AF-A0A5E5PY33-F1
#
_cell.length_a   1.000
_cell.length_b   1.000
_cell.length_c   1.000
_cell.angle_alpha   90.00
_cell.angle_beta   90.00
_cell.angle_gamma   90.00
#
_symmetry.space_group_name_H-M   'P 1'
#
loop_
_entity.id
_entity.type
_entity.pdbx_description
1 polymer ?
#
loop_
_entity_poly.entity_id
_entity_poly.type
_entity_poly.pdbx_seq_one_letter_code
_entity_poly.pdbx_strand_id
1 'polypeptide(L)'
;MDLGVDINNAINDSDQSLAIGEYVYQAIDTNLEGLTDSEIIHFYNQRGEDSENRIKELKNDFGARQMPCADFNANALYFDICSLSYNLFALMRQLLPLEFANKRAKYVRHRLYAIATKVVQHGRQVTVKCRAQYYDLLNQVLNSIKAFRPVLT
;
A
#
# COMPACT_ATOMS: atom_id res chain seq x y z
N MET A 1 32.29 36.91 4.80
CA MET A 1 31.03 37.00 5.55
C MET A 1 30.83 35.64 6.15
N ASP A 2 31.19 35.48 7.43
CA ASP A 2 31.07 34.21 8.14
C ASP A 2 29.59 33.82 8.20
N LEU A 3 29.22 32.80 7.44
CA LEU A 3 27.97 32.08 7.67
C LEU A 3 28.20 31.19 8.89
N GLY A 4 27.90 31.72 10.07
CA GLY A 4 27.80 30.94 11.29
C GLY A 4 26.74 29.85 11.10
N VAL A 5 27.17 28.64 10.81
CA VAL A 5 26.32 27.44 10.84
C VAL A 5 26.18 27.06 12.31
N ASP A 6 25.03 27.37 12.91
CA ASP A 6 24.65 26.84 14.21
C ASP A 6 24.29 25.36 14.04
N ILE A 7 25.22 24.47 14.39
CA ILE A 7 25.14 22.99 14.26
C ILE A 7 24.16 22.36 15.27
N ASN A 8 23.44 23.14 16.07
CA ASN A 8 22.72 22.64 17.25
C ASN A 8 21.20 22.45 17.11
N ASN A 9 20.63 22.55 15.91
CA ASN A 9 19.21 22.23 15.72
C ASN A 9 19.01 20.84 15.12
N ALA A 10 18.65 19.91 16.01
CA ALA A 10 17.90 18.68 15.77
C ALA A 10 18.07 18.04 14.39
N ILE A 11 19.08 17.18 14.27
CA ILE A 11 19.07 16.10 13.29
C ILE A 11 17.94 15.15 13.67
N ASN A 12 16.73 15.43 13.17
CA ASN A 12 15.69 14.42 13.05
C ASN A 12 16.01 13.62 11.79
N ASP A 13 16.37 12.35 11.97
CA ASP A 13 16.94 11.40 11.01
C ASP A 13 15.98 11.01 9.85
N SER A 14 14.99 11.85 9.54
CA SER A 14 13.98 11.65 8.49
C SER A 14 13.79 12.83 7.54
N ASP A 15 14.33 14.02 7.83
CA ASP A 15 14.15 15.20 6.98
C ASP A 15 15.48 15.68 6.39
N GLN A 16 15.67 15.43 5.09
CA GLN A 16 16.75 16.00 4.27
C GLN A 16 16.52 17.48 3.96
N SER A 17 16.08 18.27 4.94
CA SER A 17 15.77 19.68 4.75
C SER A 17 16.56 20.53 5.75
N LEU A 18 17.22 21.56 5.24
CA LEU A 18 18.01 22.51 6.00
C LEU A 18 17.19 23.79 6.17
N ALA A 19 16.78 24.10 7.39
CA ALA A 19 16.11 25.35 7.71
C ALA A 19 17.14 26.44 8.01
N ILE A 20 17.18 27.50 7.20
CA ILE A 20 17.99 28.71 7.45
C ILE A 20 17.05 29.91 7.49
N GLY A 21 16.86 30.47 8.69
CA GLY A 21 15.88 31.56 8.91
C GLY A 21 14.46 31.08 8.66
N GLU A 22 13.74 31.76 7.75
CA GLU A 22 12.37 31.41 7.35
C GLU A 22 12.31 30.44 6.15
N TYR A 23 13.45 30.07 5.58
CA TYR A 23 13.52 29.26 4.38
C TYR A 23 13.93 27.82 4.69
N VAL A 24 13.25 26.88 4.04
CA VAL A 24 13.58 25.45 4.05
C VAL A 24 14.24 25.11 2.73
N TYR A 25 15.50 24.68 2.79
CA TYR A 25 16.27 24.25 1.63
C TYR A 25 16.28 22.72 1.57
N GLN A 26 16.01 22.16 0.39
CA GLN A 26 16.09 20.73 0.13
C GLN A 26 17.01 20.50 -1.07
N ALA A 27 17.95 19.57 -0.93
CA ALA A 27 18.81 19.14 -2.02
C ALA A 27 18.24 17.86 -2.64
N ILE A 28 18.01 17.87 -3.95
CA ILE A 28 17.57 16.70 -4.71
C ILE A 28 18.63 16.42 -5.78
N ASP A 29 19.26 15.26 -5.71
CA ASP A 29 20.13 14.76 -6.77
C ASP A 29 19.30 13.88 -7.71
N THR A 30 19.32 14.18 -9.01
CA THR A 30 18.46 13.53 -10.01
C THR A 30 19.18 13.33 -11.34
N ASN A 31 18.92 12.19 -11.97
CA ASN A 31 19.34 11.88 -13.33
C ASN A 31 18.22 12.12 -14.37
N LEU A 32 17.10 12.74 -13.97
CA LEU A 32 15.98 13.06 -14.85
C LEU A 32 16.28 14.35 -15.61
N GLU A 33 16.62 14.21 -16.89
CA GLU A 33 16.81 15.32 -17.81
C GLU A 33 15.49 15.73 -18.48
N GLY A 34 15.31 17.03 -18.76
CA GLY A 34 14.16 17.55 -19.52
C GLY A 34 12.90 17.87 -18.70
N LEU A 35 12.95 17.72 -17.37
CA LEU A 35 11.93 18.21 -16.45
C LEU A 35 12.35 19.57 -15.87
N THR A 36 11.37 20.40 -15.55
CA THR A 36 11.59 21.64 -14.78
C THR A 36 11.85 21.32 -13.31
N ASP A 37 12.52 22.24 -12.60
CA ASP A 37 12.77 22.11 -11.15
C ASP A 37 11.49 21.81 -10.36
N SER A 38 10.37 22.46 -10.72
CA SER A 38 9.07 22.23 -10.10
C SER A 38 8.54 20.82 -10.34
N GLU A 39 8.67 20.30 -11.56
CA GLU A 39 8.26 18.92 -11.89
C GLU A 39 9.11 17.88 -11.18
N ILE A 40 10.42 18.13 -11.02
CA ILE A 40 11.33 17.28 -10.25
C ILE A 40 10.91 17.24 -8.78
N ILE A 41 10.62 18.40 -8.18
CA ILE A 41 10.14 18.49 -6.80
C ILE A 41 8.80 17.76 -6.64
N HIS A 42 7.85 17.98 -7.54
CA HIS A 42 6.56 17.30 -7.52
C HIS A 42 6.68 15.79 -7.68
N PHE A 43 7.56 15.31 -8.56
CA PHE A 43 7.84 13.89 -8.73
C PHE A 43 8.46 13.28 -7.45
N TYR A 44 9.45 13.96 -6.87
CA TYR A 44 10.09 13.48 -5.65
C TYR A 44 9.10 13.38 -4.48
N ASN A 45 8.22 14.37 -4.33
CA ASN A 45 7.23 14.39 -3.25
C ASN A 45 6.21 13.25 -3.33
N GLN A 46 5.89 12.73 -4.53
CA GLN A 46 5.01 11.55 -4.68
C GLN A 46 5.58 10.29 -4.00
N ARG A 47 6.92 10.18 -3.88
CA ARG A 47 7.57 9.05 -3.20
C ARG A 47 7.19 8.99 -1.73
N GLY A 48 7.10 10.14 -1.06
CA GLY A 48 6.74 10.24 0.34
C GLY A 48 5.31 9.79 0.59
N GLU A 49 4.36 10.32 -0.18
CA GLU A 49 2.94 10.02 0.00
C GLU A 49 2.60 8.55 -0.28
N ASP A 50 3.11 7.98 -1.38
CA ASP A 50 2.72 6.62 -1.77
C ASP A 50 3.59 5.54 -1.12
N SER A 51 4.91 5.71 -1.09
CA SER A 51 5.80 4.64 -0.59
C SER A 51 5.69 4.48 0.92
N GLU A 52 5.57 5.58 1.66
CA GLU A 52 5.44 5.52 3.11
C GLU A 52 4.12 4.87 3.51
N ASN A 53 3.02 5.20 2.83
CA ASN A 53 1.72 4.57 3.06
C ASN A 53 1.75 3.06 2.77
N ARG A 54 2.40 2.64 1.68
CA ARG A 54 2.59 1.22 1.33
C ARG A 54 3.42 0.48 2.39
N ILE A 55 4.52 1.09 2.85
CA ILE A 55 5.38 0.52 3.91
C ILE A 55 4.61 0.43 5.24
N LYS A 56 3.83 1.46 5.59
CA LYS A 56 2.95 1.47 6.78
C LYS A 56 1.91 0.35 6.70
N GLU A 57 1.32 0.11 5.54
CA GLU A 57 0.36 -0.97 5.32
C GLU A 57 1.03 -2.35 5.44
N LEU A 58 2.17 -2.57 4.78
CA LEU A 58 2.93 -3.82 4.86
C LEU A 58 3.32 -4.16 6.32
N LYS A 59 3.84 -3.17 7.06
CA LYS A 59 4.24 -3.34 8.46
C LYS A 59 3.05 -3.68 9.35
N ASN A 60 1.98 -2.89 9.28
CA ASN A 60 0.89 -2.96 10.27
C ASN A 60 -0.20 -3.99 9.92
N ASP A 61 -0.49 -4.23 8.64
CA ASP A 61 -1.62 -5.07 8.22
C ASP A 61 -1.20 -6.47 7.75
N PHE A 62 0.08 -6.66 7.37
CA PHE A 62 0.61 -7.93 6.85
C PHE A 62 1.69 -8.56 7.74
N GLY A 63 1.90 -8.04 8.95
CA GLY A 63 2.78 -8.68 9.94
C GLY A 63 4.27 -8.37 9.79
N ALA A 64 4.68 -7.54 8.81
CA ALA A 64 6.09 -7.22 8.59
C ALA A 64 6.72 -6.28 9.64
N ARG A 65 5.99 -5.95 10.72
CA ARG A 65 6.48 -5.08 11.80
C ARG A 65 7.46 -5.79 12.74
N GLN A 66 7.23 -7.07 13.03
CA GLN A 66 8.06 -7.82 13.97
C GLN A 66 8.43 -9.17 13.39
N MET A 67 9.73 -9.46 13.41
CA MET A 67 10.28 -10.71 12.92
C MET A 67 10.20 -11.78 14.01
N PRO A 68 9.63 -12.96 13.74
CA PRO A 68 9.31 -13.95 14.77
C PRO A 68 10.48 -14.85 15.16
N CYS A 69 11.52 -14.97 14.32
CA CYS A 69 12.63 -15.91 14.51
C CYS A 69 13.90 -15.19 14.96
N ALA A 70 14.83 -15.94 15.59
CA ALA A 70 16.18 -15.43 15.87
C ALA A 70 17.12 -15.54 14.65
N ASP A 71 16.83 -16.46 13.73
CA ASP A 71 17.60 -16.68 12.51
C ASP A 71 17.27 -15.65 11.43
N PHE A 72 18.31 -15.10 10.79
CA PHE A 72 18.18 -14.07 9.76
C PHE A 72 17.48 -14.59 8.50
N ASN A 73 17.84 -15.79 8.02
CA ASN A 73 17.28 -16.35 6.79
C ASN A 73 15.80 -16.71 6.97
N ALA A 74 15.43 -17.23 8.15
CA ALA A 74 14.03 -17.47 8.49
C ALA A 74 13.20 -16.18 8.47
N ASN A 75 13.76 -15.08 8.99
CA ASN A 75 13.10 -13.78 8.97
C ASN A 75 13.04 -13.15 7.58
N ALA A 76 14.07 -13.34 6.74
CA ALA A 76 14.05 -12.92 5.34
C ALA A 76 12.90 -13.60 4.60
N LEU A 77 12.78 -14.93 4.71
CA LEU A 77 11.65 -15.67 4.13
C LEU A 77 10.30 -15.21 4.68
N TYR A 78 10.20 -14.96 5.99
CA TYR A 78 8.97 -14.42 6.59
C TYR A 78 8.59 -13.07 5.98
N PHE A 79 9.55 -12.16 5.85
CA PHE A 79 9.34 -10.86 5.23
C PHE A 79 8.94 -10.95 3.75
N ASP A 80 9.51 -11.90 3.01
CA ASP A 80 9.12 -12.18 1.62
C ASP A 80 7.67 -12.64 1.52
N ILE A 81 7.22 -13.51 2.45
CA ILE A 81 5.81 -13.95 2.53
C ILE A 81 4.89 -12.78 2.84
N CYS A 82 5.26 -11.90 3.78
CA CYS A 82 4.51 -10.67 4.07
C CYS A 82 4.39 -9.79 2.82
N SER A 83 5.50 -9.59 2.12
CA SER A 83 5.59 -8.76 0.91
C SER A 83 4.76 -9.34 -0.24
N LEU A 84 4.83 -10.66 -0.45
CA LEU A 84 3.99 -11.37 -1.43
C LEU A 84 2.51 -11.21 -1.10
N SER A 85 2.13 -11.38 0.17
CA SER A 85 0.75 -11.23 0.63
C SER A 85 0.21 -9.82 0.38
N TYR A 86 1.03 -8.80 0.66
CA TYR A 86 0.71 -7.40 0.36
C TYR A 86 0.52 -7.17 -1.15
N ASN A 87 1.41 -7.70 -1.98
CA ASN A 87 1.32 -7.56 -3.44
C ASN A 87 0.06 -8.23 -4.00
N LEU A 88 -0.27 -9.44 -3.54
CA LEU A 88 -1.52 -10.12 -3.91
C LEU A 88 -2.75 -9.32 -3.51
N PHE A 89 -2.74 -8.71 -2.32
CA PHE A 89 -3.81 -7.83 -1.88
C PHE A 89 -3.91 -6.58 -2.75
N ALA A 90 -2.78 -5.95 -3.10
CA ALA A 90 -2.75 -4.79 -3.98
C ALA A 90 -3.32 -5.10 -5.36
N LEU A 91 -3.00 -6.26 -5.95
CA LEU A 91 -3.60 -6.73 -7.19
C LEU A 91 -5.10 -7.00 -7.03
N MET A 92 -5.51 -7.66 -5.96
CA MET A 92 -6.92 -7.91 -5.70
C MET A 92 -7.72 -6.60 -5.59
N ARG A 93 -7.17 -5.54 -4.96
CA ARG A 93 -7.84 -4.23 -4.89
C ARG A 93 -8.16 -3.66 -6.26
N GLN A 94 -7.35 -3.91 -7.28
CA GLN A 94 -7.61 -3.45 -8.65
C GLN A 94 -8.84 -4.13 -9.27
N LEU A 95 -9.23 -5.30 -8.75
CA LEU A 95 -10.43 -6.04 -9.20
C LEU A 95 -11.68 -5.69 -8.38
N LEU A 96 -11.52 -5.03 -7.24
CA LEU A 96 -12.63 -4.64 -6.38
C LEU A 96 -13.32 -3.36 -6.88
N PRO A 97 -14.58 -3.13 -6.49
CA PRO A 97 -15.27 -1.87 -6.75
C PRO A 97 -14.46 -0.66 -6.25
N LEU A 98 -14.65 0.50 -6.90
CA LEU A 98 -13.92 1.75 -6.60
C LEU A 98 -13.95 2.15 -5.12
N GLU A 99 -14.99 1.77 -4.37
CA GLU A 99 -15.07 2.00 -2.92
C GLU A 99 -13.91 1.37 -2.11
N PHE A 100 -13.23 0.36 -2.66
CA PHE A 100 -12.11 -0.33 -2.03
C PHE A 100 -10.72 0.09 -2.54
N ALA A 101 -10.62 0.90 -3.60
CA ALA A 101 -9.36 1.17 -4.29
C ALA A 101 -8.25 1.67 -3.33
N ASN A 102 -8.61 2.58 -2.42
CA ASN A 102 -7.71 3.19 -1.44
C ASN A 102 -7.95 2.71 0.00
N LYS A 103 -8.51 1.50 0.18
CA LYS A 103 -8.84 0.96 1.49
C LYS A 103 -7.82 -0.08 1.94
N ARG A 104 -7.46 -0.01 3.22
CA ARG A 104 -6.54 -0.95 3.87
C ARG A 104 -7.13 -2.35 3.99
N ALA A 105 -6.27 -3.35 4.12
CA ALA A 105 -6.66 -4.77 4.29
C ALA A 105 -7.68 -5.00 5.41
N LYS A 106 -7.56 -4.30 6.56
CA LYS A 106 -8.53 -4.40 7.65
C LYS A 106 -9.94 -3.98 7.24
N TYR A 107 -10.07 -2.90 6.45
CA TYR A 107 -11.38 -2.43 5.99
C TYR A 107 -12.01 -3.45 5.03
N VAL A 108 -11.23 -3.95 4.05
CA VAL A 108 -11.69 -4.99 3.12
C VAL A 108 -12.11 -6.25 3.88
N ARG A 109 -11.33 -6.67 4.89
CA ARG A 109 -11.67 -7.82 5.73
C ARG A 109 -13.04 -7.68 6.38
N HIS A 110 -13.32 -6.56 7.03
CA HIS A 110 -14.60 -6.37 7.71
C HIS A 110 -15.77 -6.12 6.75
N ARG A 111 -15.52 -5.43 5.64
CA ARG A 111 -16.59 -5.03 4.71
C ARG A 111 -16.94 -6.10 3.69
N LEU A 112 -15.99 -6.95 3.30
CA LEU A 112 -16.16 -7.97 2.27
C LEU A 112 -16.00 -9.40 2.83
N TYR A 113 -14.88 -9.70 3.49
CA TYR A 113 -14.61 -11.09 3.93
C TYR A 113 -15.46 -11.53 5.12
N ALA A 114 -15.77 -10.62 6.03
CA ALA A 114 -16.57 -10.89 7.22
C ALA A 114 -18.09 -10.86 6.96
N ILE A 115 -18.52 -10.79 5.70
CA ILE A 115 -19.95 -10.88 5.37
C ILE A 115 -20.42 -12.32 5.65
N ALA A 116 -21.38 -12.45 6.57
CA ALA A 116 -22.02 -13.72 6.85
C ALA A 116 -22.85 -14.17 5.63
N THR A 117 -22.43 -15.27 5.01
CA THR A 117 -23.11 -15.89 3.87
C THR A 117 -23.21 -17.41 4.07
N LYS A 118 -24.22 -18.03 3.43
CA LYS A 118 -24.35 -19.49 3.39
C LYS A 118 -23.99 -19.97 1.99
N VAL A 119 -22.88 -20.70 1.89
CA VAL A 119 -22.47 -21.38 0.65
C VAL A 119 -23.23 -22.71 0.55
N VAL A 120 -23.92 -22.92 -0.56
CA VAL A 120 -24.66 -24.15 -0.86
C VAL A 120 -24.10 -24.75 -2.14
N GLN A 121 -23.72 -26.02 -2.09
CA GLN A 121 -23.31 -26.76 -3.27
C GLN A 121 -24.39 -27.77 -3.63
N HIS A 122 -24.91 -27.67 -4.85
CA HIS A 122 -25.93 -28.60 -5.35
C HIS A 122 -25.75 -28.78 -6.86
N GLY A 123 -25.79 -30.03 -7.35
CA GLY A 123 -25.76 -30.32 -8.79
C GLY A 123 -24.57 -29.69 -9.54
N ARG A 124 -23.35 -29.74 -8.97
CA ARG A 124 -22.13 -29.11 -9.50
C ARG A 124 -22.16 -27.58 -9.57
N GLN A 125 -23.17 -26.93 -9.00
CA GLN A 125 -23.25 -25.48 -8.88
C GLN A 125 -22.98 -25.07 -7.42
N VAL A 126 -22.31 -23.92 -7.28
CA VAL A 126 -22.08 -23.27 -5.99
C VAL A 126 -22.92 -22.00 -5.94
N THR A 127 -23.81 -21.91 -4.94
CA THR A 127 -24.66 -20.74 -4.72
C THR A 127 -24.30 -20.12 -3.39
N VAL A 128 -24.08 -18.80 -3.37
CA VAL A 128 -23.83 -18.02 -2.16
C VAL A 128 -25.12 -17.31 -1.77
N LYS A 129 -25.73 -17.72 -0.66
CA LYS A 129 -26.90 -17.03 -0.08
C LYS A 129 -26.42 -15.93 0.85
N CYS A 130 -26.86 -14.71 0.61
CA CYS A 130 -26.54 -13.54 1.41
C CYS A 130 -27.81 -12.74 1.73
N ARG A 131 -27.73 -11.83 2.70
CA ARG A 131 -28.80 -10.85 2.95
C ARG A 131 -28.86 -9.86 1.78
N ALA A 132 -30.07 -9.42 1.40
CA ALA A 132 -30.31 -8.54 0.25
C ALA A 132 -29.37 -7.32 0.19
N GLN A 133 -29.06 -6.70 1.34
CA GLN A 133 -28.17 -5.54 1.44
C GLN A 133 -26.73 -5.76 0.94
N TYR A 134 -26.28 -7.02 0.84
CA TYR A 134 -24.93 -7.37 0.35
C TYR A 134 -24.93 -7.93 -1.06
N TYR A 135 -26.10 -8.12 -1.66
CA TYR A 135 -26.24 -8.79 -2.95
C TYR A 135 -25.50 -8.05 -4.06
N ASP A 136 -25.74 -6.75 -4.20
CA ASP A 136 -25.15 -5.95 -5.28
C ASP A 136 -23.62 -5.92 -5.19
N LEU A 137 -23.08 -5.70 -3.98
CA LEU A 137 -21.65 -5.70 -3.72
C LEU A 137 -21.02 -7.05 -4.09
N LEU A 138 -21.56 -8.16 -3.57
CA LEU A 138 -21.00 -9.48 -3.84
C LEU A 138 -21.11 -9.86 -5.32
N ASN A 139 -22.24 -9.52 -5.96
CA ASN A 139 -22.43 -9.77 -7.38
C ASN A 139 -21.41 -8.99 -8.22
N GLN A 140 -21.20 -7.70 -7.91
CA GLN A 140 -20.19 -6.88 -8.58
C GLN A 140 -18.78 -7.48 -8.43
N VAL A 141 -18.37 -7.82 -7.20
CA VAL A 141 -17.05 -8.42 -6.93
C VAL A 141 -16.86 -9.74 -7.67
N LEU A 142 -17.86 -10.63 -7.63
CA LEU A 142 -17.80 -11.93 -8.31
C LEU A 142 -17.74 -11.76 -9.83
N ASN A 143 -18.45 -10.78 -10.39
CA ASN A 143 -18.40 -10.50 -11.82
C ASN A 143 -17.05 -9.93 -12.24
N SER A 144 -16.45 -9.02 -11.46
CA SER A 144 -15.09 -8.53 -11.71
C SER A 144 -14.07 -9.66 -11.69
N ILE A 145 -14.15 -10.59 -10.72
CA ILE A 145 -13.25 -11.74 -10.64
C ILE A 145 -13.44 -12.69 -11.83
N LYS A 146 -14.67 -12.94 -12.25
CA LYS A 146 -14.96 -13.79 -13.44
C LYS A 146 -14.51 -13.15 -14.75
N ALA A 147 -14.59 -11.83 -14.85
CA ALA A 147 -14.19 -11.08 -16.03
C ALA A 147 -12.67 -10.89 -16.12
N PHE A 148 -11.95 -11.06 -15.01
CA PHE A 148 -10.50 -10.93 -14.97
C PHE A 148 -9.84 -11.95 -15.91
N ARG A 149 -9.14 -11.42 -16.90
CA ARG A 149 -8.24 -12.20 -17.78
C ARG A 149 -6.82 -11.78 -17.44
N PRO A 150 -5.96 -12.70 -16.98
CA PRO A 150 -4.57 -12.36 -16.74
C PRO A 150 -3.92 -11.97 -18.06
N VAL A 151 -3.20 -10.85 -18.07
CA VAL A 151 -2.34 -10.48 -19.19
C VAL A 151 -1.12 -11.39 -19.11
N LEU A 152 -1.20 -12.55 -19.75
CA LEU A 152 -0.05 -13.41 -19.99
C LEU A 152 0.61 -12.91 -21.26
N THR A 153 1.51 -11.93 -21.12
CA THR A 153 2.50 -11.54 -22.13
C THR A 153 3.84 -12.16 -21.81
#